data_AF-A0A497SP65-F1
#
_entry.id   AF-A0A497SP65-F1
#
_cell.length_a   1.000
_cell.length_b   1.000
_cell.length_c   1.000
_cell.angle_alpha   90.00
_cell.angle_beta   90.00
_cell.angle_gamma   90.00
#
_symmetry.space_group_name_H-M   'P 1'
#
loop_
_entity.id
_entity.type
_entity.pdbx_description
1 polymer ?
#
loop_
_entity_poly.entity_id
_entity_poly.type
_entity_poly.pdbx_seq_one_letter_code
_entity_poly.pdbx_strand_id
1 'polypeptide(L)'
;MHSLLKKDFFIIDIDGVISRGETPIQENIKAVEKLREMGKRVIFISNNSTRSRKIMMRRFRKHGLKVSEEELLMATYATARFISKEKKRARVFTTGEPGL
;
A
#
# COMPACT_ATOMS: atom_id res chain seq x y z
N MET A 1 21.99 18.14 -2.49
CA MET A 1 21.08 17.04 -2.09
C MET A 1 19.64 17.54 -2.17
N HIS A 2 18.74 16.79 -2.80
CA HIS A 2 17.35 17.23 -3.03
C HIS A 2 16.58 17.40 -1.70
N SER A 3 15.73 18.42 -1.59
CA SER A 3 15.02 18.78 -0.34
C SER A 3 14.16 17.64 0.23
N LEU A 4 13.57 16.82 -0.66
CA LEU A 4 12.79 15.65 -0.28
C LEU A 4 13.58 14.64 0.56
N LEU A 5 14.89 14.52 0.34
CA LEU A 5 15.73 13.57 1.09
C LEU A 5 15.93 13.97 2.56
N LYS A 6 15.54 15.20 2.95
CA LYS A 6 15.49 15.63 4.35
C LYS A 6 14.29 15.04 5.11
N LYS A 7 13.30 14.47 4.43
CA LYS A 7 12.13 13.86 5.08
C LYS A 7 12.47 12.46 5.58
N ASP A 8 11.88 12.06 6.70
CA ASP A 8 12.09 10.73 7.29
C ASP A 8 11.06 9.70 6.83
N PHE A 9 9.89 10.18 6.40
CA PHE A 9 8.74 9.36 6.02
C PHE A 9 8.25 9.71 4.62
N PHE A 10 7.90 8.67 3.87
CA PHE A 10 7.30 8.78 2.54
C PHE A 10 6.01 7.98 2.49
N ILE A 11 4.94 8.64 2.05
CA ILE A 11 3.69 7.98 1.70
C ILE A 11 3.66 7.92 0.18
N ILE A 12 3.59 6.71 -0.36
CA ILE A 12 3.77 6.45 -1.79
C ILE A 12 2.50 5.81 -2.31
N ASP A 13 1.90 6.42 -3.32
CA ASP A 13 0.78 5.84 -4.03
C ASP A 13 1.18 4.54 -4.76
N ILE A 14 0.23 3.66 -5.05
CA ILE A 14 0.50 2.38 -5.72
C ILE A 14 0.21 2.44 -7.22
N ASP A 15 -1.01 2.84 -7.58
CA ASP A 15 -1.52 2.75 -8.95
C ASP A 15 -0.98 3.93 -9.79
N GLY A 16 -0.22 3.63 -10.84
CA GLY A 16 0.49 4.63 -11.65
C GLY A 16 1.86 5.04 -11.11
N VAL A 17 2.17 4.70 -9.84
CA VAL A 17 3.46 5.00 -9.20
C VAL A 17 4.31 3.75 -9.00
N ILE A 18 3.85 2.72 -8.31
CA ILE A 18 4.60 1.46 -8.15
C ILE A 18 4.28 0.49 -9.28
N SER A 19 3.06 0.53 -9.82
CA SER A 19 2.62 -0.36 -10.89
C SER A 19 1.59 0.30 -11.80
N ARG A 20 1.52 -0.14 -13.07
CA ARG A 20 0.44 0.19 -14.01
C ARG A 20 -0.38 -1.06 -14.25
N GLY A 21 -1.59 -1.12 -13.70
CA GLY A 21 -2.37 -2.36 -13.70
C GLY A 21 -1.58 -3.46 -13.00
N GLU A 22 -1.41 -4.62 -13.63
CA GLU A 22 -0.61 -5.73 -13.10
C GLU A 22 0.91 -5.58 -13.31
N THR A 23 1.35 -4.61 -14.12
CA THR A 23 2.76 -4.47 -14.49
C THR A 23 3.53 -3.57 -13.52
N PRO A 24 4.64 -4.02 -12.90
CA PRO A 24 5.45 -3.17 -12.03
C PRO A 24 6.22 -2.10 -12.81
N ILE A 25 6.42 -0.94 -12.19
CA ILE A 25 7.37 0.08 -12.66
C ILE A 25 8.69 -0.17 -11.90
N GLN A 26 9.62 -0.89 -12.55
CA GLN A 26 10.82 -1.41 -11.89
C GLN A 26 11.76 -0.32 -11.38
N GLU A 27 11.83 0.81 -12.08
CA GLU A 27 12.62 1.98 -11.69
C GLU A 27 12.12 2.55 -10.36
N ASN A 28 10.81 2.54 -10.14
CA ASN A 28 10.19 3.07 -8.93
C ASN A 28 10.34 2.10 -7.76
N ILE A 29 10.30 0.79 -7.99
CA ILE A 29 10.66 -0.22 -6.98
C ILE A 29 12.11 0.01 -6.51
N LYS A 30 13.05 0.18 -7.45
CA LYS A 30 14.46 0.49 -7.11
C LYS A 30 14.60 1.80 -6.35
N ALA A 31 13.80 2.82 -6.68
CA ALA A 31 13.81 4.08 -5.95
C ALA A 31 13.34 3.92 -4.49
N VAL A 32 12.31 3.09 -4.26
CA VAL A 32 11.83 2.78 -2.91
C VAL A 32 12.86 2.02 -2.10
N GLU A 33 13.54 1.03 -2.68
CA GLU A 33 14.61 0.31 -2.00
C GLU A 33 15.76 1.26 -1.62
N LYS A 34 16.15 2.19 -2.51
CA LYS A 34 17.13 3.24 -2.16
C LYS A 34 16.66 4.13 -1.01
N LEU A 35 15.39 4.50 -0.95
CA LEU A 35 14.85 5.26 0.19
C LEU A 35 15.00 4.46 1.49
N ARG A 36 14.71 3.16 1.47
CA ARG A 36 14.87 2.28 2.63
C ARG A 36 16.33 2.12 3.05
N GLU A 37 17.25 1.96 2.09
CA GLU A 37 18.70 1.93 2.34
C GLU A 37 19.21 3.22 3.01
N MET A 38 18.60 4.36 2.67
CA MET A 38 18.87 5.66 3.32
C MET A 38 18.19 5.82 4.69
N GLY A 39 17.62 4.75 5.26
CA GLY A 39 16.94 4.76 6.55
C GLY A 39 15.57 5.43 6.53
N LYS A 40 14.98 5.68 5.36
CA LYS A 40 13.66 6.32 5.24
C LYS A 40 12.55 5.29 5.47
N ARG A 41 11.49 5.71 6.14
CA ARG A 41 10.30 4.89 6.39
C ARG A 41 9.30 5.11 5.26
N VAL A 42 8.78 4.02 4.70
CA VAL A 42 7.88 4.04 3.54
C VAL A 42 6.55 3.39 3.90
N ILE A 43 5.45 4.06 3.57
CA ILE A 43 4.10 3.51 3.61
C ILE A 43 3.53 3.59 2.19
N PHE A 44 2.95 2.50 1.71
CA PHE A 44 2.21 2.48 0.47
C PHE A 44 0.73 2.71 0.75
N ILE A 45 0.12 3.60 -0.03
CA ILE A 45 -1.30 3.94 0.09
C ILE A 45 -2.00 3.68 -1.24
N SER A 46 -3.23 3.16 -1.20
CA SER A 46 -4.06 3.05 -2.40
C SER A 46 -5.54 3.15 -2.04
N ASN A 47 -6.27 3.87 -2.89
CA ASN A 47 -7.73 3.93 -2.86
C ASN A 47 -8.41 2.77 -3.60
N ASN A 48 -7.64 1.88 -4.25
CA ASN A 48 -8.17 0.71 -4.93
C ASN A 48 -8.85 -0.23 -3.93
N SER A 49 -10.16 -0.35 -4.06
CA SER A 49 -11.02 -1.12 -3.15
C SER A 49 -11.20 -2.59 -3.56
N THR A 50 -10.48 -3.06 -4.57
CA THR A 50 -10.66 -4.42 -5.11
C THR A 50 -9.72 -5.47 -4.50
N ARG A 51 -8.72 -5.02 -3.72
CA ARG A 51 -7.62 -5.86 -3.22
C ARG A 51 -7.47 -5.71 -1.71
N SER A 52 -7.30 -6.84 -1.03
CA SER A 52 -6.91 -6.86 0.38
C SER A 52 -5.40 -6.61 0.53
N ARG A 53 -4.95 -6.24 1.73
CA ARG A 53 -3.52 -6.10 2.04
C ARG A 53 -2.75 -7.38 1.69
N LYS A 54 -3.27 -8.56 2.03
CA LYS A 54 -2.66 -9.86 1.72
C LYS A 54 -2.47 -10.08 0.21
N ILE A 55 -3.48 -9.73 -0.59
CA ILE A 55 -3.38 -9.85 -2.05
C ILE A 55 -2.29 -8.92 -2.59
N MET A 56 -2.23 -7.68 -2.08
CA MET A 56 -1.23 -6.71 -2.50
C MET A 56 0.19 -7.11 -2.11
N MET A 57 0.41 -7.59 -0.88
CA MET A 57 1.71 -8.11 -0.44
C MET A 57 2.21 -9.23 -1.35
N ARG A 58 1.34 -10.18 -1.71
CA ARG A 58 1.68 -11.27 -2.62
C ARG A 58 2.07 -10.75 -4.01
N ARG A 59 1.39 -9.72 -4.50
CA ARG A 59 1.68 -9.09 -5.79
C ARG A 59 3.03 -8.37 -5.78
N PHE A 60 3.28 -7.53 -4.79
CA PHE A 60 4.57 -6.84 -4.66
C PHE A 60 5.72 -7.82 -4.52
N ARG A 61 5.54 -8.91 -3.76
CA ARG A 61 6.53 -9.98 -3.65
C ARG A 61 6.89 -10.60 -5.00
N LYS A 62 5.91 -10.83 -5.88
CA LYS A 62 6.16 -11.32 -7.25
C LYS A 62 6.96 -10.32 -8.10
N HIS A 63 6.85 -9.03 -7.79
CA HIS A 63 7.57 -7.96 -8.48
C HIS A 63 8.93 -7.63 -7.84
N GLY A 64 9.38 -8.40 -6.86
CA GLY A 64 10.65 -8.18 -6.17
C GLY A 64 10.60 -7.15 -5.05
N LEU A 65 9.43 -6.58 -4.74
CA LEU A 65 9.24 -5.61 -3.66
C LEU A 65 8.69 -6.33 -2.41
N LYS A 66 9.49 -6.41 -1.35
CA LYS A 66 9.03 -6.96 -0.07
C LYS A 66 8.35 -5.87 0.74
N VAL A 67 7.11 -6.11 1.17
CA VAL A 67 6.35 -5.21 2.03
C VAL A 67 5.72 -5.99 3.18
N SER A 68 5.69 -5.35 4.34
CA SER A 68 4.93 -5.80 5.50
C SER A 68 3.48 -5.32 5.43
N GLU A 69 2.61 -5.87 6.28
CA GLU A 69 1.19 -5.51 6.31
C GLU A 69 0.98 -4.10 6.91
N GLU A 70 1.91 -3.66 7.77
CA GLU A 70 1.98 -2.34 8.40
C GLU A 70 2.38 -1.24 7.42
N GLU A 71 3.11 -1.61 6.36
CA GLU A 71 3.49 -0.70 5.28
C GLU A 71 2.37 -0.47 4.26
N LEU A 72 1.23 -1.16 4.38
CA LEU A 72 0.12 -1.05 3.43
C LEU A 72 -1.11 -0.39 4.07
N LEU A 73 -1.41 0.84 3.62
CA LEU A 73 -2.63 1.55 3.95
C LEU A 73 -3.60 1.51 2.76
N MET A 74 -4.47 0.50 2.75
CA MET A 74 -5.50 0.32 1.71
C MET A 74 -6.82 0.95 2.15
N ALA A 75 -7.58 1.54 1.21
CA ALA A 75 -8.91 2.08 1.51
C ALA A 75 -9.90 1.04 2.07
N THR A 76 -9.84 -0.22 1.60
CA THR A 76 -10.63 -1.34 2.17
C THR A 76 -10.34 -1.51 3.67
N TYR A 77 -9.06 -1.57 4.03
CA TYR A 77 -8.61 -1.72 5.41
C TYR A 77 -8.98 -0.51 6.26
N ALA A 78 -8.77 0.71 5.75
CA ALA A 78 -9.14 1.94 6.45
C ALA A 78 -10.65 1.99 6.74
N THR A 79 -11.48 1.59 5.79
CA THR A 79 -12.94 1.52 5.92
C THR A 79 -13.36 0.46 6.93
N ALA A 80 -12.82 -0.75 6.85
CA ALA A 80 -13.11 -1.82 7.81
C ALA A 80 -12.70 -1.44 9.25
N ARG A 81 -11.55 -0.80 9.41
CA ARG A 81 -11.08 -0.24 10.69
C ARG A 81 -12.02 0.83 11.23
N PHE A 82 -12.48 1.73 10.38
CA PHE A 82 -13.44 2.78 10.75
C PHE A 82 -14.76 2.16 11.22
N ILE A 83 -15.38 1.28 10.43
CA ILE A 83 -16.64 0.61 10.79
C ILE A 83 -16.49 -0.15 12.11
N SER A 84 -15.39 -0.89 12.30
CA SER A 84 -15.16 -1.64 13.54
C SER A 84 -14.98 -0.74 14.77
N LYS A 85 -14.51 0.50 14.59
CA LYS A 85 -14.38 1.49 15.67
C LYS A 85 -15.75 2.06 16.03
N GLU A 86 -16.57 2.39 15.04
CA GLU A 86 -17.91 2.95 15.24
C GLU A 86 -18.89 1.91 15.80
N LYS A 87 -18.81 0.65 15.33
CA LYS A 87 -19.66 -0.44 15.78
C LYS A 87 -18.92 -1.78 15.77
N LYS A 88 -18.53 -2.23 16.96
CA LYS A 88 -17.96 -3.58 17.14
C LYS A 88 -18.96 -4.63 16.63
N ARG A 89 -18.47 -5.60 15.84
CA ARG A 89 -19.27 -6.69 15.24
C ARG A 89 -20.45 -6.19 14.39
N ALA A 90 -20.28 -5.07 13.69
CA ALA A 90 -21.28 -4.62 12.72
C ALA A 90 -21.58 -5.70 11.68
N ARG A 91 -22.86 -5.88 11.36
CA ARG A 91 -23.27 -6.59 10.14
C ARG A 91 -23.15 -5.59 8.99
N VAL A 92 -22.38 -5.94 7.97
CA VAL A 92 -22.09 -5.07 6.83
C VAL A 92 -22.67 -5.74 5.58
N PHE A 93 -23.45 -4.98 4.82
CA PHE A 93 -23.78 -5.34 3.45
C PHE A 93 -22.69 -4.78 2.54
N THR A 94 -22.02 -5.64 1.79
CA THR A 94 -20.85 -5.27 0.98
C THR A 94 -21.17 -5.34 -0.50
N THR A 95 -20.56 -4.44 -1.28
CA THR A 95 -20.47 -4.51 -2.74
C THR A 95 -19.01 -4.33 -3.12
N GLY A 96 -18.47 -5.21 -3.95
CA GLY A 96 -17.06 -5.16 -4.32
C GLY A 96 -16.50 -6.52 -4.76
N GLU A 97 -15.18 -6.58 -4.75
CA GLU A 97 -14.38 -7.72 -5.20
C GLU A 97 -13.90 -8.58 -4.01
N PRO A 98 -13.33 -9.79 -4.23
CA PRO A 98 -12.87 -10.68 -3.17
C PRO A 98 -11.81 -10.11 -2.20
N GLY A 99 -11.27 -8.92 -2.48
CA GLY A 99 -10.31 -8.23 -1.64
C GLY A 99 -10.91 -7.28 -0.61
N LEU A 100 -12.22 -7.00 -0.66
CA LEU A 100 -12.96 -6.22 0.33
C LEU A 100 -13.34 -7.10 1.53
#